data_AF-A0A1C9WMX5-F1
#
_entry.id   AF-A0A1C9WMX5-F1
#
_cell.length_a   1.000
_cell.length_b   1.000
_cell.length_c   1.000
_cell.angle_alpha   90.00
_cell.angle_beta   90.00
_cell.angle_gamma   90.00
#
_symmetry.space_group_name_H-M   'P 1'
#
loop_
_entity.id
_entity.type
_entity.pdbx_description
1 polymer ?
#
loop_
_entity_poly.entity_id
_entity_poly.type
_entity_poly.pdbx_seq_one_letter_code
_entity_poly.pdbx_strand_id
1 'polypeptide(L)'
;MSSPDSPYPASGNAAAELAQLRANVDSIDCALVQILGVRFNITRQVSELKAKHSLPASDPQREAKHLNELRTLAAARGLEASVLDPVFSLIYGRVVRSHQDVAAWHRIHDEKDLPRPHDYER
;
A
#
# COMPACT_ATOMS: atom_id res chain seq x y z
N MET A 1 -8.25 22.66 47.24
CA MET A 1 -7.59 22.34 45.96
C MET A 1 -7.36 20.83 45.90
N SER A 2 -8.28 20.11 45.24
CA SER A 2 -8.13 18.75 44.72
C SER A 2 -9.45 18.45 44.02
N SER A 3 -9.50 18.61 42.70
CA SER A 3 -10.63 18.12 41.90
C SER A 3 -10.43 16.63 41.66
N PRO A 4 -11.42 15.77 41.93
CA PRO A 4 -11.35 14.34 41.68
C PRO A 4 -11.83 14.05 40.25
N ASP A 5 -11.09 14.50 39.24
CA ASP A 5 -11.37 14.15 37.85
C ASP A 5 -10.70 12.82 37.52
N SER A 6 -11.39 11.70 37.79
CA SER A 6 -11.58 10.59 36.84
C SER A 6 -12.22 9.38 37.57
N PRO A 7 -13.46 8.97 37.24
CA PRO A 7 -14.20 7.99 38.02
C PRO A 7 -13.91 6.51 37.69
N TYR A 8 -12.90 6.19 36.88
CA TYR A 8 -12.57 4.79 36.59
C TYR A 8 -11.05 4.56 36.55
N PRO A 9 -10.46 3.85 37.54
CA PRO A 9 -9.26 3.10 37.24
C PRO A 9 -9.67 2.03 36.22
N ALA A 10 -9.08 2.04 35.02
CA ALA A 10 -9.18 0.88 34.16
C ALA A 10 -8.74 -0.32 35.00
N SER A 11 -9.68 -1.20 35.35
CA SER A 11 -9.42 -2.43 36.09
C SER A 11 -8.19 -3.05 35.46
N GLY A 12 -7.13 -3.37 36.22
CA GLY A 12 -5.81 -3.71 35.63
C GLY A 12 -5.84 -4.80 34.54
N ASN A 13 -6.90 -5.59 34.48
CA ASN A 13 -7.24 -6.52 33.41
C ASN A 13 -7.56 -5.86 32.05
N ALA A 14 -8.41 -4.82 32.01
CA ALA A 14 -8.80 -4.15 30.76
C ALA A 14 -7.62 -3.39 30.11
N ALA A 15 -6.73 -2.81 30.93
CA ALA A 15 -5.53 -2.15 30.43
C ALA A 15 -4.54 -3.17 29.81
N ALA A 16 -4.40 -4.35 30.43
CA ALA A 16 -3.56 -5.43 29.90
C ALA A 16 -4.13 -6.03 28.61
N GLU A 17 -5.44 -6.28 28.56
CA GLU A 17 -6.13 -6.75 27.34
C GLU A 17 -5.98 -5.77 26.18
N LEU A 18 -6.17 -4.47 26.44
CA LEU A 18 -5.98 -3.43 25.44
C LEU A 18 -4.54 -3.40 24.90
N ALA A 19 -3.54 -3.54 25.78
CA ALA A 19 -2.14 -3.58 25.37
C ALA A 19 -1.85 -4.78 24.47
N GLN A 20 -2.40 -5.95 24.79
CA GLN A 20 -2.27 -7.15 23.97
C GLN A 20 -2.93 -7.00 22.60
N LEU A 21 -4.14 -6.44 22.56
CA LEU A 21 -4.85 -6.18 21.29
C LEU A 21 -4.07 -5.20 20.40
N ARG A 22 -3.49 -4.15 20.97
CA ARG A 22 -2.65 -3.19 20.23
C ARG A 22 -1.39 -3.83 19.69
N ALA A 23 -0.71 -4.66 20.47
CA ALA A 23 0.46 -5.40 19.98
C ALA A 23 0.13 -6.30 18.78
N ASN A 24 -1.08 -6.90 18.75
CA ASN A 24 -1.53 -7.67 17.59
C ASN A 24 -1.77 -6.78 16.37
N VAL A 25 -2.35 -5.58 16.55
CA VAL A 25 -2.52 -4.60 15.47
C VAL A 25 -1.16 -4.17 14.91
N ASP A 26 -0.21 -3.80 15.78
CA ASP A 26 1.13 -3.38 15.37
C ASP A 26 1.85 -4.47 14.56
N SER A 27 1.65 -5.74 14.93
CA SER A 27 2.20 -6.90 14.21
C SER A 27 1.59 -7.05 12.81
N ILE A 28 0.27 -6.87 12.68
CA ILE A 28 -0.43 -6.87 11.39
C ILE A 28 0.08 -5.70 10.53
N ASP A 29 0.24 -4.52 11.11
CA ASP A 29 0.70 -3.33 10.40
C ASP A 29 2.14 -3.52 9.87
N CYS A 30 3.02 -4.12 10.67
CA CYS A 30 4.35 -4.50 10.21
C CYS A 30 4.29 -5.45 9.00
N ALA A 31 3.42 -6.47 9.06
CA ALA A 31 3.25 -7.40 7.94
C ALA A 31 2.70 -6.70 6.69
N LEU A 32 1.75 -5.76 6.85
CA LEU A 32 1.22 -4.95 5.75
C LEU A 32 2.33 -4.14 5.07
N VAL A 33 3.21 -3.49 5.84
CA VAL A 33 4.35 -2.72 5.31
C VAL A 33 5.29 -3.64 4.52
N GLN A 34 5.61 -4.82 5.04
CA GLN A 34 6.47 -5.79 4.35
C GLN A 34 5.85 -6.26 3.02
N ILE A 35 4.57 -6.62 3.03
CA ILE A 35 3.84 -7.05 1.83
C ILE A 35 3.77 -5.91 0.80
N LEU A 36 3.50 -4.69 1.23
CA LEU A 36 3.50 -3.51 0.36
C LEU A 36 4.89 -3.30 -0.26
N GLY A 37 5.96 -3.44 0.50
CA GLY A 37 7.34 -3.37 -0.02
C GLY A 37 7.60 -4.37 -1.13
N VAL A 38 7.25 -5.63 -0.92
CA VAL A 38 7.36 -6.68 -1.95
C VAL A 38 6.51 -6.35 -3.18
N ARG A 39 5.25 -5.94 -2.96
CA ARG A 39 4.33 -5.57 -4.04
C ARG A 39 4.89 -4.42 -4.87
N PHE A 40 5.40 -3.36 -4.23
CA PHE A 40 5.95 -2.21 -4.94
C PHE A 40 7.21 -2.56 -5.72
N ASN A 41 8.07 -3.44 -5.18
CA ASN A 41 9.23 -3.97 -5.92
C ASN A 41 8.82 -4.71 -7.20
N ILE A 42 7.76 -5.53 -7.15
CA ILE A 42 7.22 -6.20 -8.33
C ILE A 42 6.64 -5.17 -9.31
N THR A 43 5.88 -4.17 -8.84
CA THR A 43 5.31 -3.15 -9.73
C THR A 43 6.37 -2.28 -10.39
N ARG A 44 7.54 -2.09 -9.76
CA ARG A 44 8.71 -1.45 -10.39
C ARG A 44 9.23 -2.25 -11.57
N GLN A 45 9.39 -3.57 -11.42
CA GLN A 45 9.78 -4.44 -12.53
C GLN A 45 8.73 -4.41 -13.66
N VAL A 46 7.44 -4.32 -13.33
CA VAL A 46 6.38 -4.11 -14.32
C VAL A 46 6.54 -2.73 -15.01
N SER A 47 6.90 -1.67 -14.28
CA SER A 47 7.20 -0.35 -14.88
C SER A 47 8.31 -0.44 -15.92
N GLU A 48 9.41 -1.10 -15.58
CA GLU A 48 10.57 -1.25 -16.45
C GLU A 48 10.24 -2.05 -17.70
N LEU A 49 9.53 -3.18 -17.53
CA LEU A 49 9.06 -3.98 -18.65
C LEU A 49 8.15 -3.15 -19.57
N LYS A 50 7.21 -2.40 -19.00
CA LYS A 50 6.31 -1.54 -19.79
C LYS A 50 7.08 -0.47 -20.55
N ALA A 51 8.03 0.21 -19.90
CA ALA A 51 8.84 1.24 -20.54
C ALA A 51 9.69 0.68 -21.68
N LYS A 52 10.41 -0.43 -21.44
CA LYS A 52 11.24 -1.11 -22.44
C LYS A 52 10.47 -1.52 -23.70
N HIS A 53 9.21 -1.93 -23.53
CA HIS A 53 8.36 -2.39 -24.63
C HIS A 53 7.34 -1.34 -25.10
N SER A 54 7.44 -0.09 -24.63
CA SER A 54 6.50 0.99 -24.96
C SER A 54 5.03 0.63 -24.72
N LEU A 55 4.76 -0.16 -23.68
CA LEU A 55 3.42 -0.55 -23.25
C LEU A 55 2.77 0.59 -22.43
N PRO A 56 1.43 0.70 -22.45
CA PRO A 56 0.73 1.74 -21.70
C PRO A 56 0.94 1.61 -20.19
N ALA A 57 1.05 2.76 -19.51
CA ALA A 57 1.26 2.85 -18.07
C ALA A 57 0.09 2.26 -17.28
N SER A 58 -1.15 2.44 -17.73
CA SER A 58 -2.36 1.92 -17.09
C SER A 58 -3.10 0.94 -18.00
N ASP A 59 -3.74 -0.04 -17.37
CA ASP A 59 -4.70 -0.95 -18.01
C ASP A 59 -6.00 -0.90 -17.21
N PRO A 60 -6.91 0.04 -17.51
CA PRO A 60 -8.11 0.27 -16.72
C PRO A 60 -9.02 -0.95 -16.63
N GLN A 61 -9.05 -1.78 -17.67
CA GLN A 61 -9.89 -2.98 -17.69
C GLN A 61 -9.35 -4.04 -16.73
N ARG A 62 -8.03 -4.28 -16.75
CA ARG A 62 -7.36 -5.17 -15.79
C ARG A 62 -7.47 -4.67 -14.36
N GLU A 63 -7.31 -3.36 -14.15
CA GLU A 63 -7.41 -2.73 -12.84
C GLU A 63 -8.83 -2.86 -12.25
N ALA A 64 -9.87 -2.58 -13.06
CA ALA A 64 -11.26 -2.72 -12.65
C ALA A 64 -11.63 -4.17 -12.33
N LYS A 65 -11.18 -5.14 -13.14
CA LYS A 65 -11.41 -6.57 -12.87
C LYS A 65 -10.80 -6.99 -11.55
N HIS A 66 -9.54 -6.63 -11.31
CA HIS A 66 -8.83 -6.97 -10.09
C HIS A 66 -9.47 -6.32 -8.84
N LEU A 67 -9.93 -5.07 -8.95
CA LEU A 67 -10.64 -4.42 -7.85
C LEU A 67 -11.96 -5.12 -7.51
N ASN A 68 -12.71 -5.60 -8.50
CA ASN A 68 -13.93 -6.36 -8.26
C ASN A 68 -13.66 -7.70 -7.55
N GLU A 69 -12.61 -8.42 -7.96
CA GLU A 69 -12.18 -9.67 -7.28
C GLU A 69 -11.82 -9.41 -5.80
N LEU A 70 -11.12 -8.31 -5.53
CA LEU A 70 -10.76 -7.89 -4.17
C LEU A 70 -11.99 -7.50 -3.35
N ARG A 71 -13.00 -6.84 -3.94
CA ARG A 71 -14.28 -6.53 -3.27
C ARG A 71 -15.02 -7.80 -2.88
N THR A 72 -15.03 -8.81 -3.74
CA THR A 72 -15.61 -10.13 -3.41
C THR A 72 -14.86 -10.79 -2.24
N LEU A 73 -13.53 -10.75 -2.25
CA LEU A 73 -12.71 -11.26 -1.15
C LEU A 73 -12.95 -10.50 0.16
N ALA A 74 -13.05 -9.17 0.10
CA ALA A 74 -13.32 -8.32 1.25
C ALA A 74 -14.69 -8.62 1.88
N ALA A 75 -15.72 -8.74 1.05
CA ALA A 75 -17.07 -9.11 1.51
C ALA A 75 -17.07 -10.47 2.22
N ALA A 76 -16.35 -11.47 1.70
CA ALA A 76 -16.21 -12.78 2.33
C ALA A 76 -15.45 -12.75 3.68
N ARG A 77 -14.78 -11.64 4.01
CA ARG A 77 -14.03 -11.43 5.25
C ARG A 77 -14.65 -10.37 6.17
N GLY A 78 -15.86 -9.89 5.85
CA GLY A 78 -16.52 -8.84 6.63
C GLY A 78 -15.85 -7.47 6.52
N LEU A 79 -15.03 -7.24 5.49
CA LEU A 79 -14.41 -5.96 5.21
C LEU A 79 -15.29 -5.18 4.22
N GLU A 80 -15.72 -3.98 4.63
CA GLU A 80 -16.56 -3.13 3.80
C GLU A 80 -15.81 -2.53 2.60
N ALA A 81 -16.51 -2.37 1.48
CA ALA A 81 -15.94 -1.74 0.28
C ALA A 81 -15.54 -0.27 0.53
N SER A 82 -16.24 0.40 1.44
CA SER A 82 -15.93 1.77 1.92
C SER A 82 -14.51 1.90 2.49
N VAL A 83 -13.96 0.81 3.03
CA VAL A 83 -12.59 0.73 3.55
C VAL A 83 -11.61 0.24 2.49
N LEU A 84 -11.99 -0.77 1.71
CA LEU A 84 -11.14 -1.38 0.69
C LEU A 84 -10.81 -0.42 -0.46
N ASP A 85 -11.84 0.26 -1.00
CA ASP A 85 -11.72 1.04 -2.22
C ASP A 85 -10.73 2.21 -2.09
N PRO A 86 -10.73 3.01 -1.01
CA PRO A 86 -9.73 4.05 -0.82
C PRO A 86 -8.31 3.51 -0.71
N VAL A 87 -8.11 2.39 -0.03
CA VAL A 87 -6.79 1.75 0.14
C VAL A 87 -6.22 1.35 -1.23
N PHE A 88 -6.99 0.62 -2.03
CA PHE A 88 -6.53 0.18 -3.34
C PHE A 88 -6.42 1.32 -4.36
N SER A 89 -7.28 2.34 -4.24
CA SER A 89 -7.16 3.57 -5.04
C SER A 89 -5.84 4.30 -4.79
N LEU A 90 -5.43 4.42 -3.52
CA LEU A 90 -4.15 5.02 -3.14
C LEU A 90 -2.98 4.20 -3.72
N ILE A 91 -3.03 2.89 -3.55
CA ILE A 91 -1.99 1.98 -4.04
C ILE A 91 -1.86 2.04 -5.56
N TYR A 92 -2.95 1.95 -6.32
CA TYR A 92 -2.92 2.06 -7.79
C TYR A 92 -2.45 3.43 -8.25
N GLY A 93 -2.94 4.50 -7.63
CA GLY A 93 -2.51 5.85 -7.95
C GLY A 93 -0.99 6.04 -7.80
N ARG A 94 -0.37 5.44 -6.77
CA ARG A 94 1.10 5.47 -6.61
C ARG A 94 1.82 4.68 -7.69
N VAL A 95 1.30 3.51 -8.07
CA VAL A 95 1.89 2.66 -9.13
C VAL A 95 1.84 3.37 -10.49
N VAL A 96 0.70 3.96 -10.86
CA VAL A 96 0.56 4.68 -12.13
C VAL A 96 1.53 5.85 -12.22
N ARG A 97 1.71 6.62 -11.14
CA ARG A 97 2.72 7.69 -11.10
C ARG A 97 4.14 7.15 -11.30
N SER A 98 4.50 6.06 -10.62
CA SER A 98 5.81 5.41 -10.81
C SER A 98 6.02 4.94 -12.27
N HIS A 99 4.99 4.40 -12.92
CA HIS A 99 5.06 4.04 -14.34
C HIS A 99 5.35 5.28 -15.23
N GLN A 100 4.70 6.41 -14.95
CA GLN A 100 4.90 7.65 -15.69
C GLN A 100 6.32 8.21 -15.50
N ASP A 101 6.85 8.18 -14.28
CA ASP A 101 8.20 8.65 -13.95
C ASP A 101 9.28 7.82 -14.67
N VAL A 102 9.16 6.49 -14.63
CA VAL A 102 10.08 5.57 -15.31
C VAL A 102 10.02 5.74 -16.83
N ALA A 103 8.82 5.85 -17.40
CA ALA A 103 8.66 6.10 -18.83
C ALA A 103 9.24 7.47 -19.25
N ALA A 104 9.08 8.51 -18.43
CA ALA A 104 9.69 9.81 -18.67
C ALA A 104 11.22 9.73 -18.63
N TRP A 105 11.78 8.99 -17.67
CA TRP A 105 13.22 8.78 -17.57
C TRP A 105 13.80 8.10 -18.82
N HIS A 106 13.16 7.03 -19.32
CA HIS A 106 13.58 6.34 -20.55
C HIS A 106 13.44 7.18 -21.82
N ARG A 107 12.55 8.18 -21.85
CA ARG A 107 12.46 9.12 -22.99
C ARG A 107 13.60 10.13 -23.04
N ILE A 108 14.16 10.49 -21.88
CA ILE A 108 15.21 11.51 -21.75
C ILE A 108 16.61 10.90 -21.89
N HIS A 109 16.78 9.63 -21.48
CA HIS A 109 18.08 8.97 -21.45
C HIS A 109 18.11 7.80 -22.44
N ASP A 110 18.99 7.88 -23.45
CA ASP A 110 19.39 6.73 -24.27
C ASP A 110 20.19 5.75 -23.38
N GLU A 111 19.80 4.48 -23.40
CA GLU A 111 20.01 3.52 -22.30
C GLU A 111 21.49 3.08 -22.09
N LYS A 112 22.00 3.17 -20.83
CA LYS A 112 22.45 2.00 -20.01
C LYS A 112 23.11 2.32 -18.65
N ASP A 113 23.65 3.52 -18.44
CA ASP A 113 24.59 3.74 -17.31
C ASP A 113 24.17 4.76 -16.23
N LEU A 114 22.94 5.32 -16.28
CA LEU A 114 22.48 6.27 -15.26
C LEU A 114 21.63 5.59 -14.18
N PRO A 115 21.85 5.92 -12.89
CA PRO A 115 21.03 5.40 -11.80
C PRO A 115 19.58 5.89 -11.94
N ARG A 116 18.65 4.94 -11.81
CA ARG A 116 17.23 5.17 -12.09
C ARG A 116 16.62 5.99 -10.95
N PRO A 117 15.50 6.73 -11.18
CA PRO A 117 14.87 7.58 -10.14
C PRO A 117 14.54 6.85 -8.83
N HIS A 118 14.45 5.53 -8.88
CA HIS A 118 14.08 4.64 -7.79
C HIS A 118 15.28 4.00 -7.07
N ASP A 119 16.49 4.17 -7.60
CA ASP A 119 17.74 3.67 -6.99
C ASP A 119 18.26 4.62 -5.91
N TYR A 120 17.74 5.85 -5.81
CA TYR A 120 18.10 6.84 -4.79
C TYR A 120 17.41 6.62 -3.43
N GLU A 121 16.44 5.71 -3.34
CA GLU A 121 15.64 5.45 -2.12
C GLU A 121 16.12 4.20 -1.34
N ARG A 122 17.34 3.70 -1.59
CA ARG A 122 17.95 2.60 -0.81
C ARG A 122 18.85 3.11 0.31
#